data_AF-A0A847H6K5-F1
#
_entry.id   AF-A0A847H6K5-F1
#
_cell.length_a   1.000
_cell.length_b   1.000
_cell.length_c   1.000
_cell.angle_alpha   90.00
_cell.angle_beta   90.00
_cell.angle_gamma   90.00
#
_symmetry.space_group_name_H-M   'P 1'
#
loop_
_entity.id
_entity.type
_entity.pdbx_description
1 polymer ?
#
loop_
_entity_poly.entity_id
_entity_poly.type
_entity_poly.pdbx_seq_one_letter_code
_entity_poly.pdbx_strand_id
1 'polypeptide(L)'
;MSTNGITYPTPIYPNTVNGQQNRQQNGQRVGQQYQQPLYKDQNGNLTTKTQAMLSFEGRINEQNKAIQSHEEAHMRAAGPQANGSPVYNTTSIFGHTLITGGHQGVNVPSEIGFMAAKPQIENTMKAAQYTINGAEAPSTLGGMAGELSDADRAVAARGRAVLSSSKLAFRQRETIDSRLQRLEGTVPDGALKPEQVAKAEGKGASNPQKKAVGERLNIMA
;
A
#
# COMPACT_ATOMS: atom_id res chain seq x y z
N MET A 1 0.84 4.54 -7.34
CA MET A 1 0.65 5.67 -8.26
C MET A 1 0.99 5.22 -9.69
N SER A 2 0.14 5.48 -10.70
CA SER A 2 0.44 5.13 -12.10
C SER A 2 1.31 6.21 -12.74
N THR A 3 2.43 5.83 -13.35
CA THR A 3 3.43 6.76 -13.90
C THR A 3 3.33 6.96 -15.40
N ASN A 4 2.10 6.95 -15.95
CA ASN A 4 1.86 7.09 -17.39
C ASN A 4 2.82 8.11 -18.03
N GLY A 5 3.71 7.57 -18.86
CA GLY A 5 5.09 8.01 -19.02
C GLY A 5 5.26 9.46 -19.46
N ILE A 6 6.07 10.20 -18.71
CA ILE A 6 6.75 11.39 -19.25
C ILE A 6 7.65 10.90 -20.39
N THR A 7 7.15 11.04 -21.60
CA THR A 7 7.92 10.80 -22.82
C THR A 7 8.42 12.15 -23.28
N TYR A 8 9.75 12.30 -23.35
CA TYR A 8 10.35 13.53 -23.82
C TYR A 8 9.92 13.88 -25.25
N PRO A 9 9.96 15.16 -25.61
CA PRO A 9 9.50 15.59 -26.91
C PRO A 9 10.42 15.08 -28.02
N THR A 10 9.83 14.35 -28.97
CA THR A 10 10.53 13.91 -30.17
C THR A 10 10.58 15.05 -31.19
N PRO A 11 11.70 15.18 -31.94
CA PRO A 11 11.81 16.20 -32.96
C PRO A 11 10.76 15.98 -34.05
N ILE A 12 9.98 17.02 -34.33
CA ILE A 12 9.07 17.08 -35.48
C ILE A 12 9.76 17.93 -36.53
N TYR A 13 10.25 17.25 -37.55
CA TYR A 13 10.68 17.91 -38.76
C TYR A 13 9.40 18.36 -39.47
N PRO A 14 9.19 19.67 -39.71
CA PRO A 14 8.12 20.12 -40.58
C PRO A 14 8.40 19.48 -41.95
N ASN A 15 7.69 18.39 -42.25
CA ASN A 15 7.87 17.73 -43.52
C ASN A 15 7.37 18.72 -44.56
N THR A 16 8.25 19.03 -45.51
CA THR A 16 8.01 19.73 -46.77
C THR A 16 6.64 19.36 -47.35
N VAL A 17 5.60 20.11 -46.98
CA VAL A 17 4.31 20.01 -47.64
C VAL A 17 4.48 20.76 -48.96
N ASN A 18 4.38 19.99 -50.05
CA ASN A 18 4.49 20.37 -51.48
C ASN A 18 5.89 20.43 -52.08
N GLY A 19 6.41 19.27 -52.48
CA GLY A 19 7.52 19.15 -53.44
C GLY A 19 7.29 18.20 -54.62
N GLN A 20 6.18 17.44 -54.67
CA GLN A 20 5.91 16.49 -55.76
C GLN A 20 4.99 17.02 -56.86
N GLN A 21 4.72 18.33 -56.94
CA GLN A 21 3.87 18.89 -58.00
C GLN A 21 4.44 20.05 -58.82
N ASN A 22 5.75 20.33 -58.77
CA ASN A 22 6.35 21.24 -59.75
C ASN A 22 7.78 20.82 -60.10
N ARG A 23 7.92 19.66 -60.76
CA ARG A 23 9.05 19.44 -61.68
C ARG A 23 8.67 19.99 -63.04
N GLN A 24 8.67 21.31 -63.18
CA GLN A 24 9.01 21.96 -64.44
C GLN A 24 9.16 23.46 -64.22
N GLN A 25 10.27 23.97 -64.72
CA GLN A 25 10.63 25.37 -64.98
C GLN A 25 11.56 26.06 -63.96
N ASN A 26 12.78 26.27 -64.47
CA ASN A 26 13.76 27.32 -64.16
C ASN A 26 14.38 27.39 -62.74
N GLY A 27 15.57 26.80 -62.64
CA GLY A 27 16.77 27.65 -62.66
C GLY A 27 17.13 28.51 -61.46
N GLN A 28 16.54 28.31 -60.27
CA GLN A 28 17.08 28.87 -59.03
C GLN A 28 17.00 27.83 -57.90
N ARG A 29 18.16 27.34 -57.45
CA ARG A 29 18.28 26.61 -56.18
C ARG A 29 18.03 27.62 -55.06
N VAL A 30 16.77 27.80 -54.67
CA VAL A 30 16.43 28.46 -53.42
C VAL A 30 17.03 27.59 -52.31
N GLY A 31 18.01 28.15 -51.59
CA GLY A 31 18.68 27.44 -50.51
C GLY A 31 17.66 26.85 -49.55
N GLN A 32 17.79 25.55 -49.25
CA GLN A 32 17.05 24.95 -48.16
C GLN A 32 17.46 25.70 -46.89
N GLN A 33 16.63 26.67 -46.46
CA GLN A 33 16.69 27.12 -45.09
C GLN A 33 16.42 25.88 -44.25
N TYR A 34 17.44 25.39 -43.55
CA TYR A 34 17.30 24.38 -42.51
C TYR A 34 16.30 24.92 -41.51
N GLN A 35 15.01 24.60 -41.68
CA GLN A 35 14.01 24.91 -40.68
C GLN A 35 14.43 24.13 -39.45
N GLN A 36 14.78 24.86 -38.39
CA GLN A 36 15.10 24.28 -37.10
C GLN A 36 13.94 23.34 -36.72
N PRO A 37 14.21 22.09 -36.32
CA PRO A 37 13.16 21.16 -35.93
C PRO A 37 12.33 21.77 -34.80
N LEU A 38 11.01 21.65 -34.91
CA LEU A 38 10.08 22.04 -33.86
C LEU A 38 9.80 20.84 -32.96
N TYR A 39 9.53 21.10 -31.70
CA TYR A 39 9.29 20.10 -30.66
C TYR A 39 7.93 20.36 -30.06
N LYS A 40 7.17 19.30 -29.75
CA LYS A 40 5.94 19.47 -28.97
C LYS A 40 6.31 19.84 -27.53
N ASP A 41 5.72 20.90 -26.99
CA ASP A 41 5.76 21.18 -25.56
C ASP A 41 4.81 20.22 -24.81
N GLN A 42 4.75 20.36 -23.49
CA GLN A 42 3.88 19.56 -22.62
C GLN A 42 2.37 19.67 -22.93
N ASN A 43 1.94 20.72 -23.64
CA ASN A 43 0.55 20.97 -24.04
C ASN A 43 0.27 20.52 -25.48
N GLY A 44 1.27 19.97 -26.16
CA GLY A 44 1.19 19.55 -27.55
C GLY A 44 1.43 20.66 -28.57
N ASN A 45 1.81 21.87 -28.15
CA ASN A 45 2.13 22.98 -29.04
C ASN A 45 3.53 22.84 -29.62
N LEU A 46 3.72 23.26 -30.86
CA LEU A 46 5.04 23.25 -31.50
C LEU A 46 5.86 24.46 -31.03
N THR A 47 7.06 24.20 -30.51
CA THR A 47 7.97 25.23 -30.00
C THR A 47 9.44 24.86 -30.27
N THR A 48 10.38 25.71 -29.85
CA THR A 48 11.82 25.43 -29.98
C THR A 48 12.24 24.31 -29.04
N LYS A 49 13.33 23.61 -29.37
CA LYS A 49 13.91 22.56 -28.52
C LYS A 49 14.07 23.02 -27.07
N THR A 50 14.67 24.20 -26.88
CA THR A 50 14.94 24.78 -25.56
C THR A 50 13.64 24.99 -24.77
N GLN A 51 12.62 25.56 -25.40
CA GLN A 51 11.34 25.84 -24.73
C GLN A 51 10.59 24.54 -24.40
N ALA A 52 10.60 23.56 -25.31
CA ALA A 52 10.00 22.25 -25.07
C ALA A 52 10.72 21.55 -23.91
N MET A 53 12.05 21.49 -23.92
CA MET A 53 12.83 20.88 -22.85
C MET A 53 12.58 21.54 -21.48
N LEU A 54 12.57 22.88 -21.40
CA LEU A 54 12.26 23.60 -20.16
C LEU A 54 10.86 23.25 -19.62
N SER A 55 9.85 23.12 -20.50
CA SER A 55 8.51 22.72 -20.07
C SER A 55 8.44 21.30 -19.52
N PHE A 56 9.21 20.37 -20.11
CA PHE A 56 9.30 18.99 -19.65
C PHE A 56 10.09 18.85 -18.34
N GLU A 57 11.16 19.63 -18.15
CA GLU A 57 11.91 19.67 -16.90
C GLU A 57 11.06 20.11 -15.71
N GLY A 58 10.23 21.15 -15.89
CA GLY A 58 9.28 21.61 -14.87
C GLY A 58 8.34 20.47 -14.41
N ARG A 59 7.75 19.75 -15.38
CA ARG A 59 6.84 18.63 -15.12
C ARG A 59 7.53 17.44 -14.44
N ILE A 60 8.76 17.12 -14.84
CA ILE A 60 9.56 16.07 -14.19
C ILE A 60 9.81 16.42 -12.73
N ASN A 61 10.18 17.67 -12.45
CA ASN A 61 10.43 18.13 -11.10
C ASN A 61 9.16 18.09 -10.24
N GLU A 62 8.01 18.49 -10.79
CA GLU A 62 6.71 18.40 -10.11
C GLU A 62 6.32 16.94 -9.82
N GLN A 63 6.44 16.05 -10.79
CA GLN A 63 6.16 14.62 -10.60
C GLN A 63 7.09 14.00 -9.56
N ASN A 64 8.40 14.28 -9.64
CA ASN A 64 9.38 13.76 -8.69
C ASN A 64 9.05 14.22 -7.26
N LYS A 65 8.73 15.51 -7.08
CA LYS A 65 8.30 16.05 -5.78
C LYS A 65 7.00 15.42 -5.28
N ALA A 66 6.03 15.18 -6.18
CA ALA A 66 4.77 14.55 -5.82
C ALA A 66 4.99 13.11 -5.32
N ILE A 67 5.80 12.32 -6.03
CA ILE A 67 6.11 10.95 -5.62
C ILE A 67 6.90 10.94 -4.31
N GLN A 68 7.90 11.80 -4.15
CA GLN A 68 8.65 11.91 -2.88
C GLN A 68 7.73 12.25 -1.71
N SER A 69 6.85 13.25 -1.88
CA SER A 69 5.90 13.65 -0.84
C SER A 69 4.92 12.52 -0.49
N HIS A 70 4.50 11.75 -1.50
CA HIS A 70 3.64 10.58 -1.33
C HIS A 70 4.32 9.51 -0.45
N GLU A 71 5.54 9.09 -0.80
CA GLU A 71 6.27 8.06 -0.04
C GLU A 71 6.66 8.55 1.37
N GLU A 72 7.04 9.81 1.51
CA GLU A 72 7.35 10.41 2.82
C GLU A 72 6.12 10.46 3.73
N ALA A 73 4.92 10.71 3.18
CA ALA A 73 3.69 10.70 3.96
C ALA A 73 3.39 9.31 4.51
N HIS A 74 3.54 8.26 3.70
CA HIS A 74 3.45 6.87 4.18
C HIS A 74 4.43 6.60 5.31
N MET A 75 5.71 6.94 5.13
CA MET A 75 6.77 6.68 6.12
C MET A 75 6.48 7.38 7.45
N ARG A 76 6.13 8.67 7.41
CA ARG A 76 5.85 9.47 8.60
C ARG A 76 4.67 8.93 9.40
N ALA A 77 3.61 8.48 8.73
CA ALA A 77 2.39 8.03 9.38
C ALA A 77 2.44 6.55 9.82
N ALA A 78 3.16 5.70 9.09
CA ALA A 78 3.32 4.28 9.43
C ALA A 78 4.20 4.06 10.67
N GLY A 79 5.05 5.03 11.03
CA GLY A 79 5.89 4.98 12.22
C GLY A 79 6.72 3.68 12.26
N PRO A 80 6.65 2.88 13.35
CA PRO A 80 7.39 1.61 13.45
C PRO A 80 7.00 0.55 12.41
N GLN A 81 5.86 0.69 11.72
CA GLN A 81 5.44 -0.24 10.66
C GLN A 81 6.02 0.14 9.28
N ALA A 82 6.69 1.29 9.15
CA ALA A 82 7.35 1.67 7.91
C ALA A 82 8.55 0.75 7.63
N ASN A 83 8.59 0.14 6.44
CA ASN A 83 9.71 -0.67 5.97
C ASN A 83 10.18 -0.18 4.59
N GLY A 84 11.48 0.07 4.48
CA GLY A 84 12.15 0.57 3.27
C GLY A 84 11.92 2.06 3.01
N SER A 85 12.64 2.61 2.03
CA SER A 85 12.20 3.80 1.27
C SER A 85 13.03 3.95 -0.02
N PRO A 86 12.79 3.13 -1.06
CA PRO A 86 13.31 3.43 -2.38
C PRO A 86 12.20 4.04 -3.25
N VAL A 87 12.40 5.30 -3.62
CA VAL A 87 11.90 5.78 -4.90
C VAL A 87 12.68 5.06 -6.01
N TYR A 88 11.98 4.60 -7.05
CA TYR A 88 12.61 3.98 -8.21
C TYR A 88 13.09 5.06 -9.17
N ASN A 89 14.41 5.23 -9.25
CA ASN A 89 15.03 6.20 -10.14
C ASN A 89 15.40 5.55 -11.48
N THR A 90 15.13 6.24 -12.57
CA THR A 90 15.71 5.96 -13.89
C THR A 90 16.34 7.23 -14.46
N THR A 91 17.24 7.09 -15.42
CA THR A 91 17.83 8.21 -16.13
C THR A 91 17.17 8.35 -17.49
N SER A 92 16.72 9.56 -17.82
CA SER A 92 16.16 9.85 -19.13
C SER A 92 17.20 9.78 -20.24
N ILE A 93 16.74 9.74 -21.50
CA ILE A 93 17.60 9.80 -22.68
C ILE A 93 18.42 11.10 -22.79
N PHE A 94 18.12 12.10 -21.97
CA PHE A 94 18.84 13.38 -21.87
C PHE A 94 19.70 13.49 -20.60
N GLY A 95 19.80 12.43 -19.80
CA GLY A 95 20.66 12.40 -18.60
C GLY A 95 20.02 12.88 -17.30
N HIS A 96 18.71 13.15 -17.27
CA HIS A 96 18.03 13.61 -16.05
C HIS A 96 17.44 12.45 -15.24
N THR A 97 17.40 12.59 -13.91
CA THR A 97 16.78 11.61 -13.01
C THR A 97 15.26 11.73 -13.03
N LEU A 98 14.58 10.62 -13.32
CA LEU A 98 13.13 10.46 -13.27
C LEU A 98 12.76 9.50 -12.13
N ILE A 99 11.82 9.90 -11.28
CA ILE A 99 11.21 9.00 -10.30
C ILE A 99 10.03 8.32 -10.98
N THR A 100 10.13 7.00 -11.13
CA THR A 100 9.16 6.14 -11.81
C THR A 100 8.14 5.50 -10.88
N GLY A 101 8.28 5.75 -9.58
CA GLY A 101 7.39 5.30 -8.53
C GLY A 101 8.14 5.21 -7.21
N GLY A 102 7.43 4.79 -6.17
CA GLY A 102 8.01 4.36 -4.91
C GLY A 102 7.20 3.20 -4.37
N HIS A 103 7.77 2.51 -3.39
CA HIS A 103 7.03 1.54 -2.60
C HIS A 103 7.46 1.67 -1.15
N GLN A 104 6.78 2.52 -0.39
CA GLN A 104 6.85 2.47 1.05
C GLN A 104 6.13 1.19 1.53
N GLY A 105 6.92 0.17 1.86
CA GLY A 105 6.39 -1.02 2.48
C GLY A 105 5.82 -0.66 3.85
N VAL A 106 4.58 -1.03 4.12
CA VAL A 106 3.99 -0.95 5.46
C VAL A 106 3.78 -2.38 5.95
N ASN A 107 4.44 -2.73 7.05
CA ASN A 107 4.27 -4.04 7.65
C ASN A 107 2.85 -4.16 8.21
N VAL A 108 2.15 -5.23 7.83
CA VAL A 108 0.84 -5.55 8.37
C VAL A 108 1.06 -6.57 9.48
N PRO A 109 0.67 -6.29 10.74
CA PRO A 109 0.82 -7.27 11.81
C PRO A 109 -0.06 -8.49 11.54
N SER A 110 0.39 -9.66 11.99
CA SER A 110 -0.41 -10.88 11.94
C SER A 110 -1.64 -10.77 12.86
N GLU A 111 -2.71 -11.48 12.49
CA GLU A 111 -3.88 -11.61 13.35
C GLU A 111 -3.52 -12.25 14.69
N ILE A 112 -4.23 -11.83 15.75
CA ILE A 112 -4.03 -12.31 17.10
C ILE A 112 -5.34 -12.81 17.71
N GLY A 113 -5.29 -13.96 18.37
CA GLY A 113 -6.43 -14.57 19.05
C GLY A 113 -6.49 -14.22 20.53
N PHE A 114 -7.63 -14.51 21.17
CA PHE A 114 -7.88 -14.22 22.59
C PHE A 114 -6.99 -15.02 23.57
N MET A 115 -6.31 -16.07 23.11
CA MET A 115 -5.37 -16.84 23.94
C MET A 115 -4.08 -16.05 24.25
N ALA A 116 -3.75 -15.03 23.45
CA ALA A 116 -2.61 -14.16 23.71
C ALA A 116 -2.80 -13.32 24.97
N ALA A 117 -1.68 -12.80 25.51
CA ALA A 117 -1.73 -11.90 26.65
C ALA A 117 -2.34 -10.55 26.24
N LYS A 118 -3.09 -9.89 27.14
CA LYS A 118 -3.70 -8.56 26.89
C LYS A 118 -2.72 -7.53 26.29
N PRO A 119 -1.50 -7.36 26.83
CA PRO A 119 -0.53 -6.41 26.25
C PRO A 119 -0.15 -6.73 24.81
N GLN A 120 -0.11 -8.02 24.43
CA GLN A 120 0.17 -8.42 23.05
C GLN A 120 -0.97 -8.05 22.12
N ILE A 121 -2.23 -8.27 22.55
CA ILE A 121 -3.42 -7.90 21.77
C ILE A 121 -3.47 -6.38 21.56
N GLU A 122 -3.22 -5.59 22.61
CA GLU A 122 -3.16 -4.13 22.53
C GLU A 122 -2.05 -3.65 21.60
N ASN A 123 -0.87 -4.28 21.64
CA ASN A 123 0.24 -3.96 20.74
C ASN A 123 -0.13 -4.26 19.28
N THR A 124 -0.80 -5.38 19.00
CA THR A 124 -1.31 -5.70 17.66
C THR A 124 -2.35 -4.67 17.21
N MET A 125 -3.25 -4.22 18.09
CA MET A 125 -4.21 -3.14 17.77
C MET A 125 -3.49 -1.84 17.40
N LYS A 126 -2.48 -1.43 18.19
CA LYS A 126 -1.68 -0.23 17.90
C LYS A 126 -0.92 -0.37 16.58
N ALA A 127 -0.27 -1.51 16.34
CA ALA A 127 0.44 -1.79 15.10
C ALA A 127 -0.51 -1.72 13.89
N ALA A 128 -1.69 -2.33 13.98
CA ALA A 128 -2.69 -2.31 12.92
C ALA A 128 -3.18 -0.88 12.64
N GLN A 129 -3.31 -0.03 13.66
CA GLN A 129 -3.66 1.38 13.49
C GLN A 129 -2.54 2.14 12.76
N TYR A 130 -1.28 1.91 13.11
CA TYR A 130 -0.14 2.49 12.37
C TYR A 130 -0.12 2.02 10.91
N THR A 131 -0.44 0.75 10.64
CA THR A 131 -0.55 0.23 9.27
C THR A 131 -1.61 1.00 8.46
N ILE A 132 -2.80 1.22 9.04
CA ILE A 132 -3.89 1.95 8.37
C ILE A 132 -3.47 3.41 8.13
N ASN A 133 -2.97 4.08 9.17
CA ASN A 133 -2.53 5.47 9.07
C ASN A 133 -1.43 5.64 8.01
N GLY A 134 -0.46 4.72 8.03
CA GLY A 134 0.60 4.63 7.04
C GLY A 134 0.05 4.55 5.63
N ALA A 135 -0.79 3.55 5.34
CA ALA A 135 -1.32 3.31 4.01
C ALA A 135 -2.23 4.43 3.47
N GLU A 136 -2.87 5.21 4.34
CA GLU A 136 -3.83 6.24 3.91
C GLU A 136 -3.27 7.66 3.96
N ALA A 137 -2.11 7.87 4.58
CA ALA A 137 -1.52 9.19 4.78
C ALA A 137 -1.43 10.07 3.54
N PRO A 138 -1.04 9.57 2.35
CA PRO A 138 -0.92 10.44 1.18
C PRO A 138 -2.23 11.10 0.80
N SER A 139 -3.39 10.48 1.07
CA SER A 139 -4.71 11.04 0.73
C SER A 139 -4.94 12.47 1.28
N THR A 140 -4.20 12.85 2.33
CA THR A 140 -4.24 14.20 2.92
C THR A 140 -3.52 15.28 2.09
N LEU A 141 -2.63 14.90 1.18
CA LEU A 141 -1.80 15.81 0.38
C LEU A 141 -2.56 16.45 -0.79
N GLY A 142 -3.65 15.81 -1.25
CA GLY A 142 -4.40 16.25 -2.43
C GLY A 142 -3.62 16.13 -3.75
N GLY A 143 -4.31 16.41 -4.86
CA GLY A 143 -3.72 16.30 -6.21
C GLY A 143 -3.12 14.92 -6.51
N MET A 144 -2.12 14.88 -7.40
CA MET A 144 -1.45 13.62 -7.78
C MET A 144 -0.70 12.98 -6.60
N ALA A 145 -0.17 13.77 -5.66
CA ALA A 145 0.53 13.25 -4.49
C ALA A 145 -0.41 12.52 -3.52
N GLY A 146 -1.71 12.80 -3.56
CA GLY A 146 -2.71 12.15 -2.71
C GLY A 146 -3.39 10.92 -3.29
N GLU A 147 -3.05 10.52 -4.52
CA GLU A 147 -3.66 9.36 -5.16
C GLU A 147 -3.16 8.05 -4.54
N LEU A 148 -4.04 7.35 -3.81
CA LEU A 148 -3.76 6.02 -3.31
C LEU A 148 -3.77 4.99 -4.44
N SER A 149 -2.75 4.13 -4.47
CA SER A 149 -2.71 2.95 -5.32
C SER A 149 -3.62 1.83 -4.80
N ASP A 150 -3.85 0.81 -5.63
CA ASP A 150 -4.57 -0.39 -5.19
C ASP A 150 -3.82 -1.15 -4.09
N ALA A 151 -2.49 -1.10 -4.09
CA ALA A 151 -1.68 -1.68 -3.03
C ALA A 151 -1.93 -0.96 -1.68
N ASP A 152 -1.97 0.37 -1.69
CA ASP A 152 -2.23 1.18 -0.48
C ASP A 152 -3.62 0.87 0.09
N ARG A 153 -4.62 0.84 -0.80
CA ARG A 153 -6.00 0.45 -0.42
C ARG A 153 -6.05 -0.97 0.17
N ALA A 154 -5.33 -1.92 -0.43
CA ALA A 154 -5.29 -3.30 0.04
C ALA A 154 -4.61 -3.43 1.41
N VAL A 155 -3.50 -2.71 1.63
CA VAL A 155 -2.80 -2.67 2.93
C VAL A 155 -3.70 -2.07 4.00
N ALA A 156 -4.37 -0.94 3.71
CA ALA A 156 -5.31 -0.33 4.64
C ALA A 156 -6.48 -1.26 4.99
N ALA A 157 -7.03 -1.97 3.99
CA ALA A 157 -8.09 -2.97 4.21
C ALA A 157 -7.63 -4.13 5.11
N ARG A 158 -6.42 -4.66 4.89
CA ARG A 158 -5.84 -5.70 5.75
C ARG A 158 -5.60 -5.20 7.18
N GLY A 159 -5.06 -3.99 7.34
CA GLY A 159 -4.90 -3.36 8.66
C GLY A 159 -6.23 -3.23 9.41
N ARG A 160 -7.31 -2.83 8.72
CA ARG A 160 -8.67 -2.78 9.31
C ARG A 160 -9.17 -4.16 9.76
N ALA A 161 -8.94 -5.21 8.96
CA ALA A 161 -9.32 -6.57 9.33
C ALA A 161 -8.62 -7.03 10.61
N VAL A 162 -7.30 -6.84 10.69
CA VAL A 162 -6.50 -7.19 11.89
C VAL A 162 -6.92 -6.37 13.11
N LEU A 163 -7.21 -5.08 12.95
CA LEU A 163 -7.69 -4.23 14.04
C LEU A 163 -9.06 -4.72 14.56
N SER A 164 -9.96 -5.09 13.66
CA SER A 164 -11.28 -5.62 14.00
C SER A 164 -11.18 -6.95 14.76
N SER A 165 -10.38 -7.91 14.27
CA SER A 165 -10.19 -9.19 14.93
C SER A 165 -9.49 -9.05 16.29
N SER A 166 -8.49 -8.16 16.40
CA SER A 166 -7.79 -7.88 17.66
C SER A 166 -8.71 -7.25 18.72
N LYS A 167 -9.61 -6.33 18.32
CA LYS A 167 -10.64 -5.77 19.22
C LYS A 167 -11.60 -6.85 19.73
N LEU A 168 -11.97 -7.81 18.90
CA LEU A 168 -12.79 -8.95 19.31
C LEU A 168 -12.03 -9.84 20.30
N ALA A 169 -10.78 -10.19 19.98
CA ALA A 169 -9.91 -10.98 20.84
C ALA A 169 -9.71 -10.33 22.22
N PHE A 170 -9.57 -9.00 22.27
CA PHE A 170 -9.44 -8.24 23.51
C PHE A 170 -10.68 -8.41 24.40
N ARG A 171 -11.89 -8.18 23.85
CA ARG A 171 -13.16 -8.35 24.59
C ARG A 171 -13.39 -9.78 25.08
N GLN A 172 -13.03 -10.77 24.27
CA GLN A 172 -13.09 -12.18 24.65
C GLN A 172 -12.14 -12.47 25.81
N ARG A 173 -10.91 -11.92 25.76
CA ARG A 173 -9.94 -12.09 26.84
C ARG A 173 -10.40 -11.43 28.14
N GLU A 174 -10.98 -10.23 28.08
CA GLU A 174 -11.58 -9.58 29.24
C GLU A 174 -12.66 -10.44 29.89
N THR A 175 -13.54 -11.04 29.09
CA THR A 175 -14.61 -11.92 29.58
C THR A 175 -14.04 -13.15 30.29
N ILE A 176 -12.98 -13.75 29.75
CA ILE A 176 -12.32 -14.92 30.34
C ILE A 176 -11.63 -14.54 31.66
N ASP A 177 -10.83 -13.46 31.66
CA ASP A 177 -10.11 -13.01 32.84
C ASP A 177 -11.08 -12.66 33.99
N SER A 178 -12.21 -11.99 33.70
CA SER A 178 -13.24 -11.71 34.71
C SER A 178 -13.90 -12.97 35.26
N ARG A 179 -14.07 -14.03 34.45
CA ARG A 179 -14.59 -15.32 34.93
C ARG A 179 -13.58 -16.04 35.82
N LEU A 180 -12.30 -16.02 35.45
CA LEU A 180 -11.23 -16.61 36.25
C LEU A 180 -11.07 -15.91 37.60
N GLN A 181 -11.09 -14.56 37.62
CA GLN A 181 -11.05 -13.78 38.87
C GLN A 181 -12.24 -14.08 39.80
N ARG A 182 -13.44 -14.30 39.24
CA ARG A 182 -14.59 -14.71 40.04
C ARG A 182 -14.40 -16.09 40.66
N LEU A 183 -13.82 -17.02 39.91
CA LEU A 183 -13.52 -18.37 40.41
C LEU A 183 -12.46 -18.32 41.51
N GLU A 184 -11.36 -17.58 41.31
CA GLU A 184 -10.31 -17.35 42.31
C GLU A 184 -10.84 -16.64 43.57
N GLY A 185 -11.78 -15.68 43.41
CA GLY A 185 -12.46 -15.02 44.53
C GLY A 185 -13.54 -15.86 45.23
N THR A 186 -13.88 -17.04 44.70
CA THR A 186 -14.82 -17.99 45.33
C THR A 186 -14.16 -19.24 45.91
N VAL A 187 -12.82 -19.37 45.83
CA VAL A 187 -12.11 -20.41 46.58
C VAL A 187 -11.73 -19.84 47.95
N PRO A 188 -12.33 -20.31 49.06
CA PRO A 188 -11.83 -19.97 50.38
C PRO A 188 -10.43 -20.56 50.54
N ASP A 189 -9.48 -19.77 51.04
CA ASP A 189 -8.20 -20.24 51.55
C ASP A 189 -8.46 -21.36 52.58
N GLY A 190 -8.47 -22.62 52.17
CA GLY A 190 -8.73 -23.73 53.09
C GLY A 190 -9.29 -25.07 52.56
N ALA A 191 -9.61 -25.23 51.29
CA ALA A 191 -9.97 -26.56 50.75
C ALA A 191 -9.41 -26.67 49.32
N LEU A 192 -8.37 -27.46 49.09
CA LEU A 192 -8.46 -28.90 48.99
C LEU A 192 -7.14 -29.55 49.44
N LYS A 193 -7.21 -30.52 50.35
CA LYS A 193 -6.08 -31.42 50.63
C LYS A 193 -5.83 -32.30 49.39
N PRO A 194 -4.57 -32.61 49.01
CA PRO A 194 -4.23 -33.43 47.85
C PRO A 194 -4.86 -34.85 47.82
N GLU A 195 -5.41 -35.31 48.94
CA GLU A 195 -5.96 -36.66 49.09
C GLU A 195 -7.37 -36.86 48.47
N GLN A 196 -8.07 -35.80 48.04
CA GLN A 196 -9.39 -35.93 47.40
C GLN A 196 -9.36 -35.94 45.86
N VAL A 197 -8.23 -35.61 45.23
CA VAL A 197 -8.09 -35.64 43.75
C VAL A 197 -7.87 -37.07 43.25
N ALA A 198 -7.31 -37.97 44.07
CA ALA A 198 -7.04 -39.36 43.71
C ALA A 198 -8.28 -40.27 43.58
N LYS A 199 -9.48 -39.81 43.96
CA LYS A 199 -10.73 -40.58 43.76
C LYS A 199 -11.54 -40.18 42.51
N ALA A 200 -11.15 -39.14 41.79
CA ALA A 200 -11.80 -38.74 40.53
C ALA A 200 -11.12 -39.32 39.27
N GLU A 201 -9.86 -39.76 39.36
CA GLU A 201 -9.11 -40.35 38.21
C GLU A 201 -9.23 -41.88 38.10
N GLY A 202 -10.03 -42.53 38.95
CA GLY A 202 -10.11 -44.00 39.03
C GLY A 202 -11.12 -44.70 38.11
N LYS A 203 -11.93 -43.98 37.31
CA LYS A 203 -12.88 -44.64 36.39
C LYS A 203 -13.01 -43.90 35.06
N GLY A 204 -12.26 -44.39 34.07
CA GLY A 204 -12.70 -44.30 32.68
C GLY A 204 -11.68 -43.83 31.65
N ALA A 205 -10.48 -44.43 31.61
CA ALA A 205 -9.63 -44.38 30.42
C ALA A 205 -9.51 -45.78 29.80
N SER A 206 -10.23 -46.01 28.70
CA SER A 206 -9.86 -46.94 27.62
C SER A 206 -10.72 -46.68 26.37
N ASN A 207 -10.39 -45.60 25.66
CA ASN A 207 -9.96 -45.47 24.25
C ASN A 207 -10.52 -46.44 23.15
N PRO A 208 -10.30 -46.20 21.83
CA PRO A 208 -11.13 -45.44 20.89
C PRO A 208 -11.55 -46.29 19.65
N GLN A 209 -12.64 -45.95 18.95
CA GLN A 209 -12.84 -46.43 17.55
C GLN A 209 -13.77 -45.55 16.70
N LYS A 210 -13.36 -45.41 15.44
CA LYS A 210 -13.90 -44.58 14.34
C LYS A 210 -15.30 -44.99 13.84
N LYS A 211 -15.90 -44.03 13.12
CA LYS A 211 -17.00 -44.08 12.12
C LYS A 211 -18.41 -43.91 12.71
N ALA A 212 -19.37 -43.23 12.08
CA ALA A 212 -19.48 -42.23 11.01
C ALA A 212 -20.99 -41.86 10.91
N VAL A 213 -21.29 -40.73 10.26
CA VAL A 213 -22.58 -40.41 9.56
C VAL A 213 -23.78 -39.87 10.36
N GLY A 214 -24.26 -38.71 9.87
CA GLY A 214 -25.68 -38.28 9.82
C GLY A 214 -26.21 -37.64 11.10
N GLU A 215 -27.10 -36.66 11.12
CA GLU A 215 -27.83 -35.88 10.11
C GLU A 215 -28.54 -34.74 10.90
N ARG A 216 -28.69 -33.57 10.27
CA ARG A 216 -29.75 -32.55 10.49
C ARG A 216 -29.97 -31.98 11.91
N LEU A 217 -29.42 -30.79 12.15
CA LEU A 217 -30.05 -29.83 13.07
C LEU A 217 -31.09 -29.02 12.30
N ASN A 218 -32.36 -29.39 12.50
CA ASN A 218 -33.54 -28.62 12.11
C ASN A 218 -33.67 -27.42 13.05
N ILE A 219 -33.65 -26.21 12.50
CA ILE A 219 -33.85 -24.97 13.26
C ILE A 219 -35.34 -24.67 13.24
N MET A 220 -36.07 -24.89 14.33
CA MET A 220 -37.32 -24.17 14.65
C MET A 220 -37.63 -24.24 16.15
N ALA A 221 -37.65 -23.08 16.80
CA ALA A 221 -38.72 -22.61 17.68
C ALA A 221 -38.60 -21.08 17.78
#